data_AF-A0A522E484-F1
#
_entry.id   AF-A0A522E484-F1
#
_cell.length_a   1.000
_cell.length_b   1.000
_cell.length_c   1.000
_cell.angle_alpha   90.00
_cell.angle_beta   90.00
_cell.angle_gamma   90.00
#
_symmetry.space_group_name_H-M   'P 1'
#
loop_
_entity.id
_entity.type
_entity.pdbx_description
1 polymer ?
#
loop_
_entity_poly.entity_id
_entity_poly.type
_entity_poly.pdbx_seq_one_letter_code
_entity_poly.pdbx_strand_id
1 'polypeptide(L)' 'TATSCALLTIYDMCKAVDRGMVIQSVQLLEKNGGKSGHWPPADRPAA' A
#
# COMPACT_ATOMS: atom_id res chain seq x y z
N THR A 1 2.88 0.74 7.31
CA THR A 1 3.18 2.12 7.75
C THR A 1 4.02 2.87 6.74
N ALA A 2 5.21 2.39 6.36
CA ALA A 2 6.10 3.10 5.41
C ALA A 2 5.41 3.54 4.10
N THR A 3 4.61 2.65 3.49
CA THR A 3 3.82 2.95 2.29
C THR A 3 2.91 4.16 2.48
N SER A 4 2.17 4.22 3.59
CA SER A 4 1.28 5.33 3.90
C SER A 4 2.04 6.64 4.10
N CYS A 5 3.19 6.61 4.78
CA CYS A 5 4.03 7.79 4.95
C CYS A 5 4.53 8.32 3.60
N ALA A 6 5.06 7.45 2.73
CA ALA A 6 5.54 7.84 1.41
C ALA A 6 4.43 8.44 0.54
N LEU A 7 3.23 7.83 0.54
CA LEU A 7 2.08 8.34 -0.21
C LEU A 7 1.60 9.69 0.32
N LEU A 8 1.62 9.91 1.63
CA LEU A 8 1.30 11.20 2.24
C LEU A 8 2.33 12.28 1.88
N THR A 9 3.61 11.92 1.77
CA THR A 9 4.64 12.85 1.27
C THR A 9 4.35 13.29 -0.16
N ILE A 10 3.94 12.36 -1.04
CA ILE A 10 3.55 12.71 -2.42
C ILE A 10 2.32 13.61 -2.43
N TYR A 11 1.30 13.28 -1.62
CA TYR A 11 0.12 14.14 -1.49
C TYR A 11 0.51 15.55 -1.04
N ASP A 12 1.41 15.69 -0.07
CA ASP A 12 1.86 16.99 0.43
C ASP A 12 2.52 17.85 -0.66
N MET A 13 3.29 17.24 -1.55
CA MET A 13 3.92 17.92 -2.68
C MET A 13 2.92 18.32 -3.78
N CYS A 14 1.85 17.54 -3.99
CA CYS A 14 0.93 17.71 -5.11
C CYS A 14 -0.40 18.39 -4.74
N LYS A 15 -0.72 18.54 -3.45
CA LYS A 15 -2.02 19.09 -2.96
C LYS A 15 -2.34 20.50 -3.46
N ALA A 16 -1.34 21.27 -3.90
CA ALA A 16 -1.57 22.59 -4.48
C ALA A 16 -2.15 22.50 -5.89
N VAL A 17 -1.88 21.42 -6.62
CA VAL A 17 -2.35 21.16 -7.98
C VAL A 17 -3.73 20.52 -7.94
N ASP A 18 -3.89 19.48 -7.12
CA ASP A 18 -5.16 18.79 -6.95
C ASP A 18 -5.36 18.39 -5.48
N ARG A 19 -6.43 18.92 -4.87
CA ARG A 19 -6.82 18.60 -3.49
C ARG A 19 -7.75 17.39 -3.40
N GLY A 20 -8.27 16.93 -4.53
CA GLY A 20 -9.16 15.77 -4.63
C GLY A 20 -8.42 14.43 -4.75
N MET A 21 -7.09 14.43 -4.73
CA MET A 21 -6.28 13.21 -4.84
C MET A 21 -6.66 12.19 -3.75
N VAL A 22 -6.89 10.94 -4.15
CA VAL A 22 -7.24 9.85 -3.23
C VAL A 22 -6.15 8.79 -3.23
N ILE A 23 -5.65 8.46 -2.04
CA ILE A 23 -4.77 7.30 -1.84
C ILE A 23 -5.65 6.05 -1.77
N GLN A 24 -5.40 5.08 -2.64
CA GLN A 24 -6.20 3.85 -2.75
C GLN A 24 -5.31 2.60 -2.79
N SER A 25 -5.91 1.42 -2.66
CA SER A 25 -5.27 0.11 -2.87
C SER A 25 -4.03 -0.16 -2.01
N VAL A 26 -3.97 0.39 -0.79
CA VAL A 26 -2.90 0.10 0.17
C VAL A 26 -3.19 -1.24 0.84
N GLN A 27 -2.36 -2.24 0.55
CA GLN A 27 -2.52 -3.59 1.08
C GLN A 27 -1.17 -4.30 1.26
N LEU A 28 -1.17 -5.35 2.07
CA LEU A 28 -0.02 -6.25 2.20
C LEU A 28 0.01 -7.19 1.00
N LEU A 29 1.11 -7.17 0.24
CA LEU A 29 1.27 -8.06 -0.91
C LEU A 29 1.71 -9.45 -0.48
N GLU A 30 2.74 -9.54 0.35
CA GLU A 30 3.33 -10.79 0.82
C GLU A 30 3.90 -10.58 2.21
N LYS A 31 3.95 -11.64 3.02
CA LYS A 31 4.72 -11.65 4.27
C LYS A 31 5.33 -13.02 4.47
N ASN A 32 6.63 -13.04 4.74
CA ASN A 32 7.37 -14.27 4.99
C ASN A 32 7.85 -14.29 6.45
N GLY A 33 7.55 -15.39 7.14
CA GLY A 33 8.07 -15.66 8.49
C GLY A 33 7.19 -15.20 9.67
N GLY A 34 7.64 -15.58 10.87
CA GLY A 34 6.91 -15.43 12.13
C GLY A 34 6.01 -16.63 12.45
N LYS A 35 5.36 -16.61 13.62
CA LYS A 35 4.49 -17.70 14.09
C LYS A 35 3.38 -18.06 13.09
N SER A 36 2.91 -17.09 12.31
CA SER A 36 1.84 -17.24 11.32
C SER A 36 2.29 -17.86 9.99
N GLY A 37 3.59 -18.08 9.79
CA GLY A 37 4.12 -18.59 8.52
C GLY A 37 4.01 -17.60 7.35
N HIS A 38 4.01 -18.15 6.13
CA HIS A 38 3.97 -17.41 4.86
C HIS A 38 2.54 -16.94 4.53
N TRP A 39 2.42 -15.64 4.24
CA TRP A 39 1.25 -15.03 3.63
C TRP A 39 1.49 -14.88 2.12
N PRO A 40 0.70 -15.54 1.27
CA PRO A 40 0.95 -15.60 -0.16
C PRO A 40 0.68 -14.25 -0.86
N PRO A 41 1.27 -14.03 -2.05
CA PRO A 41 1.01 -12.87 -2.89
C PRO A 41 -0.48 -12.64 -3.17
N ALA A 42 -0.93 -11.39 -2.98
CA ALA A 42 -2.32 -10.99 -3.19
C ALA A 42 -2.78 -10.98 -4.67
N ASP A 43 -1.87 -11.16 -5.65
CA ASP A 43 -2.17 -11.12 -7.09
C ASP A 43 -2.46 -12.50 -7.71
N ARG A 44 -2.52 -13.57 -6.92
CA ARG A 44 -2.86 -14.89 -7.45
C ARG A 44 -4.33 -14.89 -7.92
N PRO A 45 -4.63 -15.12 -9.21
CA PRO A 45 -6.00 -15.40 -9.61
C PRO A 45 -6.44 -16.65 -8.85
N ALA A 46 -7.60 -16.58 -8.19
CA ALA A 46 -8.22 -17.75 -7.58
C ALA A 46 -8.38 -18.80 -8.69
N ALA A 47 -7.68 -19.94 -8.53
CA ALA A 47 -7.83 -21.09 -9.40
C ALA A 47 -9.20 -21.74 -9.20
#